data_AF-A0A2M8QF50-F1
#
_entry.id   AF-A0A2M8QF50-F1
#
_cell.length_a   1.000
_cell.length_b   1.000
_cell.length_c   1.000
_cell.angle_alpha   90.00
_cell.angle_beta   90.00
_cell.angle_gamma   90.00
#
_symmetry.space_group_name_H-M   'P 1'
#
loop_
_entity.id
_entity.type
_entity.pdbx_description
1 polymer ?
#
loop_
_entity_poly.entity_id
_entity_poly.type
_entity_poly.pdbx_seq_one_letter_code
_entity_poly.pdbx_strand_id
1 'polypeptide(L)' 'MPAPPTGTPLPLPTETPAPQPTDTPAAQNNAVTYTVKQGDSCWGIATRFNISVDDLIRRNNLAADCLIRPGQELVITR' A
#
# COMPACT_ATOMS: atom_id res chain seq x y z
N MET A 1 13.59 -14.70 -52.59
CA MET A 1 12.96 -15.06 -51.30
C MET A 1 14.06 -15.26 -50.28
N PRO A 2 14.17 -14.37 -49.30
CA PRO A 2 13.99 -14.75 -47.89
C PRO A 2 12.89 -13.94 -47.18
N ALA A 3 12.39 -14.49 -46.08
CA ALA A 3 11.12 -14.24 -45.40
C ALA A 3 10.86 -12.81 -44.86
N PRO A 4 9.58 -12.44 -44.63
CA PRO A 4 9.23 -11.22 -43.88
C PRO A 4 9.53 -11.39 -42.39
N PRO A 5 10.10 -10.39 -41.69
CA PRO A 5 9.91 -10.27 -40.26
C PRO A 5 8.52 -9.68 -40.03
N THR A 6 7.56 -10.55 -39.72
CA THR A 6 6.30 -10.21 -39.07
C THR A 6 6.62 -9.69 -37.67
N GLY A 7 7.08 -8.44 -37.59
CA GLY A 7 7.19 -7.69 -36.36
C GLY A 7 5.81 -7.17 -36.02
N THR A 8 4.96 -8.03 -35.49
CA THR A 8 3.82 -7.56 -34.68
C THR A 8 4.42 -7.09 -33.37
N PRO A 9 4.54 -5.77 -33.08
CA PRO A 9 4.71 -5.38 -31.70
C PRO A 9 3.43 -5.81 -30.98
N LEU A 10 3.56 -6.77 -30.07
CA LEU A 10 2.52 -7.00 -29.08
C LEU A 10 2.21 -5.63 -28.44
N PRO A 11 0.94 -5.20 -28.39
CA PRO A 11 0.61 -4.00 -27.62
C PRO A 11 1.10 -4.25 -26.19
N LEU A 12 2.05 -3.41 -25.76
CA LEU A 12 2.50 -3.32 -24.39
C LEU A 12 1.26 -3.30 -23.49
N PRO A 13 1.17 -4.11 -22.42
CA PRO A 13 0.10 -3.95 -21.46
C PRO A 13 0.06 -2.49 -21.02
N THR A 14 -1.15 -1.95 -21.01
CA THR A 14 -1.48 -0.64 -20.49
C THR A 14 -0.93 -0.53 -19.06
N GLU A 15 0.30 -0.04 -18.91
CA GLU A 15 0.73 0.57 -17.67
C GLU A 15 -0.01 1.91 -17.60
N THR A 16 -1.28 1.84 -17.20
CA THR A 16 -1.96 2.97 -16.58
C THR A 16 -1.00 3.49 -15.52
N PRO A 17 -0.48 4.73 -15.64
CA PRO A 17 0.28 5.32 -14.55
C PRO A 17 -0.67 5.42 -13.37
N ALA A 18 -0.59 4.46 -12.44
CA ALA A 18 -1.12 4.64 -11.11
C ALA A 18 -0.48 5.94 -10.60
N PRO A 19 -1.25 6.91 -10.10
CA PRO A 19 -0.69 8.17 -9.64
C PRO A 19 0.37 7.85 -8.57
N GLN A 20 1.64 8.06 -8.91
CA GLN A 20 2.70 8.14 -7.92
C GLN A 20 2.32 9.29 -7.00
N PRO A 21 2.11 9.06 -5.70
CA PRO A 21 1.94 10.16 -4.78
C PRO A 21 3.24 10.96 -4.79
N THR A 22 3.11 12.19 -5.28
CA THR A 22 4.13 13.22 -5.34
C THR A 22 4.85 13.33 -3.99
N ASP A 23 6.14 12.98 -3.94
CA ASP A 23 7.04 13.30 -2.83
C ASP A 23 7.06 14.82 -2.62
N THR A 24 6.22 15.30 -1.71
CA THR A 24 6.25 16.69 -1.22
C THR A 24 6.99 16.69 0.11
N PRO A 25 8.15 17.37 0.23
CA PRO A 25 8.89 17.41 1.49
C PRO A 25 8.23 18.35 2.50
N ALA A 26 8.25 17.91 3.77
CA ALA A 26 8.17 18.71 4.99
C ALA A 26 6.79 19.18 5.47
N ALA A 27 6.06 18.26 6.10
CA ALA A 27 5.63 18.46 7.49
C ALA A 27 5.91 17.15 8.23
N GLN A 28 6.58 17.23 9.38
CA GLN A 28 6.92 16.07 10.23
C GLN A 28 5.67 15.49 10.89
N ASN A 29 4.71 15.05 10.10
CA ASN A 29 3.67 14.14 10.55
C ASN A 29 4.27 12.76 10.30
N ASN A 30 4.66 12.07 11.38
CA ASN A 30 5.20 10.70 11.34
C ASN A 30 4.11 9.67 10.95
N ALA A 31 3.25 10.03 10.01
CA ALA A 31 2.21 9.21 9.44
C ALA A 31 2.83 8.39 8.31
N VAL A 32 3.02 7.10 8.56
CA VAL A 32 3.45 6.11 7.61
C VAL A 32 2.21 5.44 7.03
N THR A 33 2.09 5.46 5.71
CA THR A 33 1.06 4.70 5.02
C THR A 33 1.56 3.28 4.77
N TYR A 34 0.81 2.28 5.23
CA TYR A 34 1.16 0.87 5.12
C TYR A 34 0.03 0.06 4.47
N THR A 35 0.34 -0.58 3.36
CA THR A 35 -0.58 -1.54 2.72
C THR A 35 -0.43 -2.91 3.37
N VAL A 36 -1.51 -3.40 3.95
CA VAL A 36 -1.61 -4.71 4.59
C VAL A 36 -1.32 -5.81 3.56
N LYS A 37 -0.42 -6.74 3.86
CA LYS A 37 -0.16 -7.90 3.00
C LYS A 37 -0.90 -9.13 3.53
N GLN A 38 -1.04 -10.13 2.67
CA GLN A 38 -1.67 -11.39 3.05
C GLN A 38 -0.86 -12.06 4.17
N GLY A 39 -1.52 -12.29 5.31
CA GLY A 39 -0.89 -12.84 6.52
C GLY A 39 -0.49 -11.79 7.56
N ASP A 40 -0.56 -10.49 7.24
CA ASP A 40 -0.43 -9.46 8.27
C ASP A 40 -1.68 -9.42 9.16
N SER A 41 -1.44 -9.24 10.45
CA SER A 41 -2.49 -9.05 11.46
C SER A 41 -2.30 -7.67 12.07
N CYS A 42 -3.39 -7.01 12.46
CA CYS A 42 -3.31 -5.68 13.04
C CYS A 42 -2.34 -5.62 14.22
N TRP A 43 -2.36 -6.63 15.09
CA TRP A 43 -1.43 -6.72 16.20
C TRP A 43 0.03 -6.84 15.75
N GLY A 44 0.29 -7.62 14.70
CA GLY A 44 1.63 -7.77 14.11
C GLY A 44 2.13 -6.47 13.48
N ILE A 45 1.26 -5.75 12.78
CA ILE A 45 1.57 -4.42 12.21
C ILE A 45 1.84 -3.43 13.36
N ALA A 46 0.91 -3.30 14.30
CA ALA A 46 1.05 -2.38 15.43
C ALA A 46 2.37 -2.62 16.20
N THR A 47 2.72 -3.89 16.45
CA THR A 47 3.98 -4.27 17.09
C THR A 47 5.19 -3.93 16.22
N ARG A 48 5.16 -4.24 14.91
CA ARG A 48 6.25 -3.88 13.97
C ARG A 48 6.48 -2.38 13.88
N PHE A 49 5.41 -1.59 13.94
CA PHE A 49 5.49 -0.15 13.87
C PHE A 49 5.70 0.52 15.23
N ASN A 50 5.67 -0.27 16.32
CA ASN A 50 5.75 0.17 17.71
C ASN A 50 4.67 1.21 18.06
N ILE A 51 3.43 0.95 17.65
CA ILE A 51 2.27 1.80 17.93
C ILE A 51 1.19 1.00 18.67
N SER A 52 0.30 1.71 19.33
CA SER A 52 -0.85 1.10 19.99
C SER A 52 -1.90 0.66 18.98
N VAL A 53 -2.45 -0.54 19.16
CA VAL A 53 -3.59 -1.03 18.35
C VAL A 53 -4.78 -0.08 18.44
N ASP A 54 -5.06 0.52 19.61
CA ASP A 54 -6.11 1.53 19.77
C ASP A 54 -5.85 2.78 18.91
N ASP A 55 -4.61 3.26 18.84
CA ASP A 55 -4.26 4.42 18.01
C ASP A 55 -4.44 4.09 16.52
N LEU A 56 -3.99 2.90 16.10
CA LEU A 56 -4.20 2.39 14.76
C LEU A 56 -5.69 2.31 14.40
N ILE A 57 -6.51 1.78 15.33
CA ILE A 57 -7.96 1.64 15.19
C ILE A 57 -8.62 3.01 15.05
N ARG A 58 -8.32 3.94 15.95
CA ARG A 58 -8.89 5.29 15.91
C ARG A 58 -8.49 6.04 14.66
N ARG A 59 -7.23 5.94 14.24
CA ARG A 59 -6.70 6.61 13.04
C ARG A 59 -7.34 6.11 11.75
N ASN A 60 -7.58 4.81 11.65
CA ASN A 60 -8.09 4.18 10.42
C ASN A 60 -9.59 3.84 10.49
N ASN A 61 -10.25 4.24 11.58
CA ASN A 61 -11.63 3.88 11.88
C ASN A 61 -11.89 2.36 11.73
N LEU A 62 -10.95 1.54 12.21
CA LEU A 62 -11.06 0.09 12.13
C LEU A 62 -12.10 -0.43 13.12
N ALA A 63 -12.54 -1.67 12.93
CA ALA A 63 -13.30 -2.38 13.95
C ALA A 63 -12.46 -2.55 15.23
N ALA A 64 -13.11 -2.63 16.39
CA ALA A 64 -12.47 -2.90 17.67
C ALA A 64 -11.74 -4.27 17.68
N ASP A 65 -12.22 -5.23 16.87
CA ASP A 65 -11.55 -6.51 16.61
C ASP A 65 -10.25 -6.38 15.80
N CYS A 66 -9.90 -5.16 15.40
CA CYS A 66 -8.78 -4.82 14.53
C CYS A 66 -8.65 -5.73 13.31
N LEU A 67 -9.79 -6.06 12.71
CA LEU A 67 -9.86 -6.93 11.54
C LEU A 67 -9.42 -6.16 10.30
N ILE A 68 -8.19 -6.41 9.87
CA ILE A 68 -7.60 -5.82 8.67
C ILE A 68 -7.63 -6.81 7.51
N ARG A 69 -7.75 -6.30 6.29
CA ARG A 69 -7.76 -7.13 5.08
C ARG A 69 -6.51 -6.90 4.25
N PRO A 70 -5.96 -7.93 3.59
CA PRO A 70 -4.87 -7.73 2.64
C PRO A 70 -5.29 -6.79 1.51
N GLY A 71 -4.42 -5.85 1.15
CA GLY A 71 -4.69 -4.78 0.20
C GLY A 71 -5.32 -3.53 0.83
N GLN A 72 -5.61 -3.54 2.13
CA GLN A 72 -6.08 -2.36 2.84
C GLN A 72 -4.93 -1.41 3.13
N GLU A 73 -5.16 -0.11 2.94
CA GLU A 73 -4.20 0.93 3.28
C GLU A 73 -4.45 1.41 4.72
N LEU A 74 -3.39 1.43 5.53
CA LEU A 74 -3.41 1.85 6.92
C LEU A 74 -2.51 3.06 7.12
N VAL A 75 -3.05 4.12 7.68
CA VAL A 75 -2.31 5.29 8.15
C VAL A 75 -1.84 5.03 9.58
N ILE A 76 -0.55 4.80 9.73
CA ILE A 76 0.13 4.51 11.00
C ILE A 76 0.81 5.79 11.46
N THR A 77 0.42 6.37 12.59
CA THR A 77 1.13 7.52 13.15
C THR A 77 2.10 7.05 14.23
N ARG A 78 3.39 7.37 14.08
CA ARG A 78 4.43 7.12 15.08
C ARG A 78 4.57 8.25 16.10
#